data_AF-A0A1S9MHA2-F1
#
_entry.id   AF-A0A1S9MHA2-F1
#
_cell.length_a   1.000
_cell.length_b   1.000
_cell.length_c   1.000
_cell.angle_alpha   90.00
_cell.angle_beta   90.00
_cell.angle_gamma   90.00
#
_symmetry.space_group_name_H-M   'P 1'
#
loop_
_entity.id
_entity.type
_entity.pdbx_description
1 polymer ?
#
loop_
_entity_poly.entity_id
_entity_poly.type
_entity_poly.pdbx_seq_one_letter_code
_entity_poly.pdbx_strand_id
1 'polypeptide(L)' 'FLGVMSGPLVRSSYRAGRLWATAMRKKGREIPAHLAHIAEGIQDSGTTRQEARTLLAHHA' A
#
# COMPACT_ATOMS: atom_id res chain seq x y z
N PHE A 1 -13.60 8.49 1.02
CA PHE A 1 -12.66 7.63 0.26
C PHE A 1 -12.44 6.30 0.97
N LEU A 2 -12.20 5.21 0.24
CA LEU A 2 -12.03 3.86 0.81
C LEU A 2 -10.59 3.55 1.21
N GLY A 3 -9.63 4.26 0.62
CA GLY A 3 -8.22 4.29 1.00
C GLY A 3 -7.60 5.58 0.45
N VAL A 4 -6.70 6.19 1.23
CA VAL A 4 -5.97 7.41 0.86
C VAL A 4 -4.51 7.22 1.26
N MET A 5 -3.60 7.71 0.43
CA MET A 5 -2.18 7.78 0.74
C MET A 5 -1.65 9.13 0.29
N SER A 6 -0.91 9.77 1.17
CA SER A 6 -0.31 11.08 0.93
C SER A 6 1.14 11.06 1.38
N GLY A 7 1.97 11.80 0.65
CA GLY A 7 3.38 11.93 0.97
C GLY A 7 4.23 12.18 -0.28
N PRO A 8 5.47 12.64 -0.09
CA PRO A 8 6.37 13.03 -1.19
C PRO A 8 6.70 11.86 -2.13
N LEU A 9 6.57 10.62 -1.63
CA LEU A 9 6.97 9.41 -2.36
C LEU A 9 5.79 8.74 -3.07
N VAL A 10 4.58 9.23 -2.83
CA VAL A 10 3.38 8.65 -3.43
C VAL A 10 3.40 8.89 -4.94
N ARG A 11 3.01 7.85 -5.68
CA ARG A 11 2.78 7.85 -7.13
C ARG A 11 1.46 7.15 -7.40
N SER A 12 0.90 7.32 -8.59
CA SER A 12 -0.42 6.77 -8.95
C SER A 12 -0.57 5.26 -8.70
N SER A 13 0.49 4.49 -8.96
CA SER A 13 0.53 3.03 -8.74
C SER A 13 1.09 2.62 -7.38
N TYR A 14 1.67 3.55 -6.62
CA TYR A 14 2.39 3.25 -5.40
C TYR A 14 1.47 2.59 -4.38
N ARG A 15 1.77 1.33 -4.05
CA ARG A 15 0.97 0.45 -3.17
C ARG A 15 -0.52 0.45 -3.51
N ALA A 16 -0.88 0.55 -4.79
CA ALA A 16 -2.28 0.50 -5.24
C ALA A 16 -2.98 -0.82 -4.83
N GLY A 17 -2.27 -1.95 -4.88
CA GLY A 17 -2.78 -3.24 -4.40
C GLY A 17 -3.21 -3.20 -2.93
N ARG A 18 -2.47 -2.45 -2.09
CA ARG A 18 -2.84 -2.25 -0.69
C ARG A 18 -4.13 -1.45 -0.54
N LEU A 19 -4.24 -0.32 -1.24
CA LEU A 19 -5.44 0.51 -1.21
C LEU A 19 -6.68 -0.27 -1.69
N TRP A 20 -6.52 -1.07 -2.75
CA TRP A 20 -7.57 -1.93 -3.28
C TRP A 20 -8.00 -3.00 -2.26
N ALA A 21 -7.06 -3.77 -1.69
CA ALA A 21 -7.39 -4.84 -0.75
C ALA A 21 -8.02 -4.30 0.55
N THR A 22 -7.53 -3.17 1.07
CA THR A 22 -8.18 -2.46 2.20
C THR A 22 -9.60 -2.04 1.85
N ALA A 23 -9.83 -1.53 0.63
CA ALA A 23 -11.17 -1.15 0.18
C ALA A 23 -12.11 -2.35 0.01
N MET A 24 -11.61 -3.49 -0.47
CA MET A 24 -12.37 -4.74 -0.58
C MET A 24 -12.80 -5.25 0.79
N ARG A 25 -11.86 -5.35 1.75
CA ARG A 25 -12.14 -5.72 3.15
C ARG A 25 -13.16 -4.78 3.78
N LYS A 26 -12.97 -3.46 3.65
CA LYS A 26 -13.89 -2.45 4.20
C LYS A 26 -15.30 -2.54 3.61
N LYS A 27 -15.43 -3.00 2.37
CA LYS A 27 -16.71 -3.21 1.70
C LYS A 27 -17.30 -4.61 1.91
N GLY A 28 -16.65 -5.47 2.70
CA GLY A 28 -17.09 -6.87 2.89
C GLY A 28 -17.08 -7.69 1.60
N ARG A 29 -16.28 -7.29 0.61
CA ARG A 29 -16.17 -8.01 -0.66
C ARG A 29 -15.04 -9.04 -0.57
N GLU A 30 -15.32 -10.25 -1.04
CA GLU A 30 -14.31 -11.29 -1.14
C GLU A 30 -13.20 -10.90 -2.11
N ILE A 31 -11.98 -11.28 -1.76
CA ILE A 31 -10.80 -11.13 -2.59
C ILE A 31 -10.64 -12.44 -3.36
N PRO A 32 -10.63 -12.43 -4.71
CA PRO A 32 -10.46 -13.64 -5.49
C PRO A 32 -9.17 -14.40 -5.12
N ALA A 33 -9.21 -15.73 -5.13
CA ALA A 33 -8.09 -16.56 -4.68
C ALA A 33 -6.77 -16.25 -5.41
N HIS A 34 -6.81 -15.99 -6.72
CA HIS A 34 -5.63 -15.63 -7.51
C HIS A 34 -5.02 -14.26 -7.12
N LEU A 35 -5.77 -13.41 -6.40
CA LEU A 35 -5.33 -12.11 -5.88
C LEU A 35 -5.13 -12.12 -4.36
N ALA A 36 -5.28 -13.27 -3.68
CA ALA A 36 -5.11 -13.37 -2.24
C ALA A 36 -3.72 -12.90 -1.79
N HIS A 37 -2.68 -13.17 -2.59
CA HIS A 37 -1.30 -12.73 -2.36
C HIS A 37 -1.14 -11.20 -2.30
N ILE A 38 -2.04 -10.42 -2.90
CA ILE A 38 -2.04 -8.96 -2.81
C ILE A 38 -2.47 -8.52 -1.41
N ALA A 39 -3.37 -9.28 -0.80
CA ALA A 39 -3.87 -9.02 0.55
C ALA A 39 -2.90 -9.53 1.64
N GLU A 40 -2.17 -10.61 1.36
CA GLU A 40 -1.14 -11.16 2.24
C GLU A 40 0.04 -10.18 2.38
N GLY A 41 0.41 -9.87 3.62
CA GLY A 41 1.50 -8.92 3.92
C GLY A 41 1.06 -7.45 4.03
N ILE A 42 -0.21 -7.13 3.81
CA ILE A 42 -0.76 -5.81 4.17
C ILE A 42 -0.97 -5.76 5.67
N GLN A 43 0.08 -5.41 6.41
CA GLN A 43 -0.08 -4.91 7.77
C GLN A 43 -0.58 -3.46 7.67
N ASP A 44 -1.67 -3.14 8.35
CA ASP A 44 -2.30 -1.81 8.35
C ASP A 44 -1.34 -0.68 8.79
N SER A 45 -0.17 -1.03 9.33
CA SER A 45 0.91 -0.12 9.74
C SER A 45 2.28 -0.45 9.14
N GLY A 46 2.35 -1.01 7.93
CA GLY A 46 3.64 -1.25 7.25
C GLY A 46 4.42 0.06 7.05
N THR A 47 5.61 0.17 7.63
CA THR A 47 6.45 1.39 7.56
C THR A 47 7.05 1.58 6.16
N THR A 48 7.07 2.81 5.65
CA THR A 48 7.73 3.18 4.38
C THR A 48 9.20 3.59 4.58
N ARG A 49 9.78 3.26 5.75
CA ARG A 49 11.11 3.72 6.20
C ARG A 49 12.23 3.25 5.27
N GLN A 50 12.12 2.04 4.71
CA GLN A 50 13.12 1.51 3.77
C GLN A 50 13.21 2.35 2.49
N GLU A 51 12.08 2.79 1.96
CA GLU A 51 12.02 3.57 0.71
C GLU A 51 12.48 5.02 0.94
N ALA A 52 12.15 5.60 2.09
CA ALA A 52 12.62 6.92 2.48
C ALA A 52 14.16 6.96 2.65
N ARG A 53 14.77 5.87 3.11
CA ARG A 53 16.23 5.77 3.28
C ARG A 53 16.99 5.99 1.98
N THR A 54 16.51 5.43 0.87
CA THR A 54 17.16 5.59 -0.45
C THR A 54 17.23 7.05 -0.85
N LEU A 55 16.18 7.82 -0.57
CA LEU A 55 16.13 9.23 -0.93
C LEU A 55 17.02 10.08 -0.05
N LEU A 56 17.03 9.80 1.26
CA LEU A 56 17.96 10.46 2.18
C LEU A 56 19.42 10.18 1.78
N ALA A 57 19.74 8.98 1.31
CA ALA A 57 21.08 8.63 0.83
C ALA A 57 21.48 9.31 -0.49
N HIS A 58 20.52 9.69 -1.35
CA HIS A 58 20.78 10.43 -2.58
C HIS A 58 20.87 11.95 -2.39
N HIS A 59 20.42 12.47 -1.26
CA HIS A 59 20.41 13.90 -0.92
C HIS A 59 21.41 14.28 0.20
N ALA A 60 22.29 13.35 0.60
CA ALA A 60 23.40 13.56 1.51
C ALA A 60 24.72 13.70 0.73
#